data_AF-A0ABD5R7W7-F1
#
_entry.id   AF-A0ABD5R7W7-F1
#
_cell.length_a   1.000
_cell.length_b   1.000
_cell.length_c   1.000
_cell.angle_alpha   90.00
_cell.angle_beta   90.00
_cell.angle_gamma   90.00
#
_symmetry.space_group_name_H-M   'P 1'
#
loop_
_entity.id
_entity.type
_entity.pdbx_description
1 polymer ?
#
loop_
_entity_poly.entity_id
_entity_poly.type
_entity_poly.pdbx_seq_one_letter_code
_entity_poly.pdbx_strand_id
1 'polypeptide(L)'
;MVLRKSLTKSVVVTLALVAFAGLAVAQQFPQQPQTPTISPVLSLGVSLVLNLVVGGIIVLVAPDYVEGRMNAIRDDAAVSFVWGLVTFVVLILASILIITLIVTIPTLFVLGIVGGAIATVTVGTLIAEQATEPSLLVGLVVGAVVLSLLGLIPILGGVINFVVGMLGAGTIVKGYNDSRKEQGKRAI
;
A
#
# COMPACT_ATOMS: atom_id res chain seq x y z
N MET A 1 1.39 -56.59 -19.60
CA MET A 1 0.27 -55.65 -19.87
C MET A 1 0.30 -54.35 -19.01
N VAL A 2 1.01 -54.32 -17.87
CA VAL A 2 1.03 -53.17 -16.93
C VAL A 2 1.88 -51.98 -17.41
N LEU A 3 2.96 -52.22 -18.18
CA LEU A 3 3.91 -51.20 -18.62
C LEU A 3 3.34 -50.17 -19.62
N ARG A 4 2.47 -50.61 -20.54
CA ARG A 4 1.78 -49.71 -21.50
C ARG A 4 0.83 -48.72 -20.82
N LYS A 5 0.29 -49.08 -19.65
CA LYS A 5 -0.71 -48.31 -18.90
C LYS A 5 -0.09 -47.16 -18.08
N SER A 6 1.20 -47.26 -17.73
CA SER A 6 1.95 -46.19 -17.06
C SER A 6 2.38 -45.11 -18.06
N LEU A 7 2.88 -45.53 -19.23
CA LEU A 7 3.32 -44.61 -20.29
C LEU A 7 2.17 -43.71 -20.80
N THR A 8 0.96 -44.29 -20.96
CA THR A 8 -0.22 -43.53 -21.39
C THR A 8 -0.65 -42.49 -20.36
N LYS A 9 -0.49 -42.76 -19.06
CA LYS A 9 -0.82 -41.80 -18.00
C LYS A 9 0.13 -40.59 -18.02
N SER A 10 1.43 -40.82 -18.17
CA SER A 10 2.40 -39.71 -18.26
C SER A 10 2.18 -38.84 -19.50
N VAL A 11 1.89 -39.45 -20.65
CA VAL A 11 1.60 -38.70 -21.89
C VAL A 11 0.34 -37.85 -21.73
N VAL A 12 -0.71 -38.40 -21.12
CA VAL A 12 -1.97 -37.66 -20.88
C VAL A 12 -1.77 -36.51 -19.89
N VAL A 13 -0.95 -36.70 -18.85
CA VAL A 13 -0.63 -35.62 -17.89
C VAL A 13 0.18 -34.51 -18.56
N THR A 14 1.16 -34.85 -19.40
CA THR A 14 1.95 -33.85 -20.15
C THR A 14 1.07 -33.10 -21.15
N LEU A 15 0.17 -33.78 -21.88
CA LEU A 15 -0.78 -33.14 -22.79
C LEU A 15 -1.79 -32.25 -22.04
N ALA A 16 -2.26 -32.68 -20.87
CA ALA A 16 -3.17 -31.88 -20.05
C ALA A 16 -2.48 -30.62 -19.52
N LEU A 17 -1.21 -30.70 -19.11
CA LEU A 17 -0.41 -29.55 -18.68
C LEU A 17 -0.18 -28.55 -19.84
N VAL A 18 0.06 -29.03 -21.05
CA VAL A 18 0.21 -28.19 -22.25
C VAL A 18 -1.12 -27.49 -22.61
N ALA A 19 -2.25 -28.20 -22.50
CA ALA A 19 -3.56 -27.61 -22.73
C ALA A 19 -3.92 -26.53 -21.70
N PHE A 20 -3.55 -26.75 -20.43
CA PHE A 20 -3.76 -25.77 -19.36
C PHE A 20 -2.88 -24.53 -19.52
N ALA A 21 -1.65 -24.70 -20.00
CA ALA A 21 -0.76 -23.58 -20.35
C ALA A 21 -1.35 -22.70 -21.47
N GLY A 22 -2.09 -23.29 -22.41
CA GLY A 22 -2.81 -22.56 -23.46
C GLY A 22 -3.89 -21.61 -22.92
N LEU A 23 -4.57 -21.98 -21.84
CA LEU A 23 -5.59 -21.13 -21.20
C LEU A 23 -4.98 -19.95 -20.44
N ALA A 24 -3.79 -20.11 -19.85
CA ALA A 24 -3.09 -19.04 -19.15
C ALA A 24 -2.65 -17.89 -20.09
N VAL A 25 -2.27 -18.22 -21.33
CA VAL A 25 -1.89 -17.22 -22.35
C VAL A 25 -3.10 -16.41 -22.84
N ALA A 26 -4.31 -16.96 -22.75
CA ALA A 26 -5.52 -16.27 -23.19
C ALA A 26 -5.97 -15.12 -22.26
N GLN A 27 -5.51 -15.11 -20.99
CA GLN A 27 -5.87 -14.08 -20.01
C GLN A 27 -4.88 -12.91 -19.94
N GLN A 28 -4.08 -12.68 -20.99
CA GLN A 28 -3.07 -11.63 -20.98
C GLN A 28 -3.71 -10.23 -21.07
N PHE A 29 -3.73 -9.51 -19.94
CA PHE A 29 -4.15 -8.11 -19.85
C PHE A 29 -3.34 -7.21 -20.81
N PRO A 30 -3.87 -6.06 -21.28
CA PRO A 30 -3.19 -5.17 -22.21
C PRO A 30 -1.78 -4.78 -21.71
N GLN A 31 -0.77 -5.08 -22.53
CA GLN A 31 0.65 -5.04 -22.18
C GLN A 31 1.19 -3.60 -21.98
N GLN A 32 1.86 -3.38 -20.83
CA GLN A 32 2.79 -2.27 -20.60
C GLN A 32 4.04 -2.36 -21.50
N PRO A 33 4.82 -1.27 -21.67
CA PRO A 33 5.89 -1.15 -22.66
C PRO A 33 6.90 -2.31 -22.65
N GLN A 34 7.20 -2.83 -23.84
CA GLN A 34 8.02 -4.01 -24.08
C GLN A 34 9.44 -3.85 -23.53
N THR A 35 9.74 -4.55 -22.44
CA THR A 35 11.11 -4.81 -22.00
C THR A 35 11.82 -5.74 -22.99
N PRO A 36 13.16 -5.66 -23.13
CA PRO A 36 13.93 -6.53 -24.02
C PRO A 36 13.59 -7.99 -23.77
N THR A 37 12.98 -8.63 -24.76
CA THR A 37 12.55 -10.02 -24.71
C THR A 37 13.78 -10.93 -24.71
N ILE A 38 14.19 -11.36 -23.52
CA ILE A 38 15.17 -12.42 -23.33
C ILE A 38 14.60 -13.70 -23.97
N SER A 39 15.40 -14.40 -24.78
CA SER A 39 14.99 -15.67 -25.38
C SER A 39 14.42 -16.62 -24.30
N PRO A 40 13.25 -17.24 -24.51
CA PRO A 40 12.66 -18.19 -23.56
C PRO A 40 13.63 -19.33 -23.16
N VAL A 41 14.52 -19.73 -24.07
CA VAL A 41 15.55 -20.74 -23.77
C VAL A 41 16.58 -20.22 -22.77
N LEU A 42 16.94 -18.95 -22.87
CA LEU A 42 17.89 -18.31 -21.97
C LEU A 42 17.26 -18.06 -20.59
N SER A 43 15.99 -17.68 -20.50
CA SER A 43 15.30 -17.53 -19.20
C SER A 43 15.13 -18.87 -18.48
N LEU A 44 14.86 -19.95 -19.21
CA LEU A 44 14.86 -21.31 -18.67
C LEU A 44 16.25 -21.71 -18.17
N GLY A 45 17.30 -21.47 -18.96
CA GLY A 45 18.68 -21.78 -18.55
C GLY A 45 19.09 -21.04 -17.28
N VAL A 46 18.83 -19.73 -17.22
CA VAL A 46 19.15 -18.89 -16.06
C VAL A 46 18.36 -19.32 -14.82
N SER A 47 17.05 -19.50 -14.94
CA SER A 47 16.21 -19.92 -13.80
C SER A 47 16.58 -21.31 -13.30
N LEU A 48 16.92 -22.24 -14.18
CA LEU A 48 17.39 -23.57 -13.81
C LEU A 48 18.70 -23.50 -13.03
N VAL A 49 19.69 -22.77 -13.54
CA VAL A 49 20.98 -22.59 -12.84
C VAL A 49 20.78 -21.92 -11.48
N LEU A 50 19.98 -20.85 -11.40
CA LEU A 50 19.70 -20.18 -10.14
C LEU A 50 19.01 -21.11 -9.12
N ASN A 51 17.99 -21.85 -9.54
CA ASN A 51 17.30 -22.79 -8.65
C ASN A 51 18.23 -23.94 -8.20
N LEU A 52 19.08 -24.47 -9.08
CA LEU A 52 20.05 -25.50 -8.68
C LEU A 52 21.10 -24.96 -7.71
N VAL A 53 21.58 -23.73 -7.93
CA VAL A 53 22.57 -23.12 -7.04
C VAL A 53 21.94 -22.84 -5.68
N VAL A 54 20.82 -22.13 -5.63
CA VAL A 54 20.15 -21.78 -4.36
C VAL A 54 19.64 -23.02 -3.65
N GLY A 55 18.89 -23.88 -4.36
CA GLY A 55 18.35 -25.12 -3.81
C GLY A 55 19.45 -26.09 -3.39
N GLY A 56 20.51 -26.22 -4.21
CA GLY A 56 21.67 -27.06 -3.90
C GLY A 56 22.43 -26.59 -2.67
N ILE A 57 22.65 -25.27 -2.51
CA ILE A 57 23.26 -24.70 -1.31
C ILE A 57 22.42 -25.03 -0.08
N ILE A 58 21.10 -24.84 -0.13
CA ILE A 58 20.21 -25.11 1.02
C ILE A 58 20.27 -26.59 1.41
N VAL A 59 20.22 -27.50 0.43
CA VAL A 59 20.31 -28.95 0.67
C VAL A 59 21.66 -29.34 1.28
N LEU A 60 22.77 -28.72 0.85
CA LEU A 60 24.10 -29.03 1.38
C LEU A 60 24.33 -28.43 2.77
N VAL A 61 23.80 -27.24 3.05
CA VAL A 61 24.01 -26.53 4.33
C VAL A 61 23.06 -27.02 5.42
N ALA A 62 21.82 -27.36 5.07
CA ALA A 62 20.79 -27.75 6.03
C ALA A 62 19.94 -28.92 5.52
N PRO A 63 20.53 -30.12 5.29
CA PRO A 63 19.82 -31.28 4.74
C PRO A 63 18.63 -31.70 5.62
N ASP A 64 18.81 -31.76 6.94
CA ASP A 64 17.77 -32.15 7.89
C ASP A 64 16.56 -31.20 7.85
N TYR A 65 16.80 -29.90 7.60
CA TYR A 65 15.73 -28.92 7.45
C TYR A 65 14.93 -29.16 6.17
N VAL A 66 15.60 -29.51 5.07
CA VAL A 66 14.93 -29.82 3.80
C VAL A 66 14.13 -31.11 3.92
N GLU A 67 14.72 -32.17 4.47
CA GLU A 67 14.07 -33.46 4.65
C GLU A 67 12.83 -33.36 5.57
N GLY A 68 12.97 -32.66 6.70
CA GLY A 68 11.85 -32.44 7.62
C GLY A 68 10.68 -31.69 6.96
N ARG A 69 10.97 -30.70 6.10
CA ARG A 69 9.93 -29.95 5.38
C ARG A 69 9.35 -30.73 4.20
N MET A 70 10.15 -31.56 3.53
CA MET A 70 9.64 -32.48 2.50
C MET A 70 8.68 -33.51 3.08
N ASN A 71 8.95 -34.03 4.28
CA ASN A 71 8.05 -34.96 4.95
C ASN A 71 6.75 -34.26 5.36
N ALA A 72 6.83 -33.04 5.93
CA ALA A 72 5.63 -32.25 6.25
C ALA A 72 4.74 -31.96 5.02
N ILE A 73 5.34 -31.71 3.85
CA ILE A 73 4.59 -31.52 2.60
C ILE A 73 3.94 -32.84 2.13
N ARG A 74 4.61 -33.98 2.31
CA ARG A 74 4.08 -35.29 1.89
C ARG A 74 2.97 -35.79 2.80
N ASP A 75 3.11 -35.57 4.10
CA ASP A 75 2.18 -36.06 5.11
C ASP A 75 0.91 -35.18 5.15
N ASP A 76 1.06 -33.86 5.03
CA ASP A 76 -0.04 -32.90 5.14
C ASP A 76 0.07 -31.72 4.15
N ALA A 77 0.05 -32.04 2.85
CA ALA A 77 0.13 -31.05 1.77
C ALA A 77 -0.97 -29.98 1.85
N ALA A 78 -2.20 -30.39 2.16
CA ALA A 78 -3.35 -29.48 2.22
C ALA A 78 -3.23 -28.47 3.37
N VAL A 79 -2.83 -28.93 4.55
CA VAL A 79 -2.64 -28.06 5.73
C VAL A 79 -1.48 -27.09 5.47
N SER A 80 -0.37 -27.58 4.91
CA SER A 80 0.78 -26.75 4.53
C SER A 80 0.41 -25.67 3.52
N PHE A 81 -0.41 -25.99 2.52
CA PHE A 81 -0.91 -25.03 1.55
C PHE A 81 -1.78 -23.95 2.19
N VAL A 82 -2.72 -24.34 3.07
CA VAL A 82 -3.60 -23.39 3.77
C VAL A 82 -2.78 -22.43 4.63
N TRP A 83 -1.78 -22.93 5.38
CA TRP A 83 -0.91 -22.05 6.17
C TRP A 83 -0.10 -21.09 5.30
N GLY A 84 0.39 -21.56 4.14
CA GLY A 84 1.04 -20.70 3.16
C GLY A 84 0.12 -19.59 2.65
N LEU A 85 -1.12 -19.95 2.30
CA LEU A 85 -2.12 -19.00 1.82
C LEU A 85 -2.52 -17.97 2.88
N VAL A 86 -2.77 -18.42 4.12
CA VAL A 86 -3.08 -17.53 5.25
C VAL A 86 -1.93 -16.56 5.49
N THR A 87 -0.69 -17.05 5.52
CA THR A 87 0.50 -16.21 5.69
C THR A 87 0.61 -15.18 4.57
N PHE A 88 0.40 -15.60 3.32
CA PHE A 88 0.45 -14.70 2.17
C PHE A 88 -0.58 -13.58 2.27
N VAL A 89 -1.83 -13.90 2.62
CA VAL A 89 -2.90 -12.91 2.80
C VAL A 89 -2.58 -11.94 3.95
N VAL A 90 -2.08 -12.45 5.08
CA VAL A 90 -1.66 -11.63 6.22
C VAL A 90 -0.53 -10.68 5.82
N LEU A 91 0.45 -11.16 5.06
CA LEU A 91 1.55 -10.31 4.58
C LEU A 91 1.08 -9.23 3.61
N ILE A 92 0.13 -9.52 2.72
CA ILE A 92 -0.47 -8.51 1.85
C ILE A 92 -1.16 -7.43 2.68
N LEU A 93 -2.01 -7.83 3.63
CA LEU A 93 -2.73 -6.88 4.50
C LEU A 93 -1.76 -6.03 5.31
N ALA A 94 -0.73 -6.65 5.89
CA ALA A 94 0.31 -5.96 6.64
C ALA A 94 1.09 -4.97 5.74
N SER A 95 1.40 -5.37 4.51
CA SER A 95 2.11 -4.51 3.55
C SER A 95 1.27 -3.29 3.18
N ILE A 96 -0.01 -3.48 2.88
CA ILE A 96 -0.94 -2.36 2.59
C ILE A 96 -1.02 -1.43 3.79
N LEU A 97 -1.19 -1.97 5.00
CA LEU A 97 -1.25 -1.17 6.22
C LEU A 97 0.02 -0.34 6.43
N ILE A 98 1.20 -0.95 6.27
CA ILE A 98 2.49 -0.26 6.43
C ILE A 98 2.64 0.84 5.38
N ILE A 99 2.33 0.56 4.11
CA ILE A 99 2.43 1.56 3.03
C ILE A 99 1.46 2.71 3.29
N THR A 100 0.20 2.41 3.63
CA THR A 100 -0.79 3.44 3.98
C THR A 100 -0.32 4.25 5.18
N LEU A 101 0.22 3.63 6.22
CA LEU A 101 0.73 4.33 7.40
C LEU A 101 1.87 5.30 7.05
N ILE A 102 2.82 4.85 6.24
CA ILE A 102 3.96 5.66 5.78
C ILE A 102 3.49 6.88 4.98
N VAL A 103 2.41 6.78 4.21
CA VAL A 103 1.89 7.92 3.42
C VAL A 103 0.94 8.81 4.23
N THR A 104 0.07 8.20 5.03
CA THR A 104 -0.97 8.88 5.80
C THR A 104 -0.37 9.72 6.92
N ILE A 105 0.63 9.22 7.67
CA ILE A 105 1.23 9.99 8.79
C ILE A 105 1.83 11.32 8.30
N PRO A 106 2.73 11.36 7.29
CA PRO A 106 3.25 12.62 6.75
C PRO A 106 2.15 13.52 6.21
N THR A 107 1.16 12.96 5.53
CA THR A 107 0.06 13.73 4.96
C THR A 107 -0.78 14.41 6.04
N LEU A 108 -1.12 13.68 7.11
CA LEU A 108 -1.83 14.22 8.27
C LEU A 108 -1.01 15.29 8.98
N PHE A 109 0.31 15.11 9.07
CA PHE A 109 1.20 16.11 9.66
C PHE A 109 1.19 17.43 8.88
N VAL A 110 1.37 17.36 7.56
CA VAL A 110 1.31 18.55 6.68
C VAL A 110 -0.07 19.20 6.75
N LEU A 111 -1.14 18.40 6.67
CA LEU A 111 -2.51 18.91 6.74
C LEU A 111 -2.81 19.58 8.09
N GLY A 112 -2.31 19.02 9.19
CA GLY A 112 -2.44 19.61 10.52
C GLY A 112 -1.74 20.96 10.65
N ILE A 113 -0.53 21.10 10.11
CA ILE A 113 0.22 22.36 10.11
C ILE A 113 -0.50 23.43 9.28
N VAL A 114 -0.81 23.10 8.02
CA VAL A 114 -1.42 24.06 7.10
C VAL A 114 -2.84 24.44 7.56
N GLY A 115 -3.64 23.45 7.95
CA GLY A 115 -4.96 23.67 8.51
C GLY A 115 -4.92 24.50 9.78
N GLY A 116 -4.05 24.15 10.73
CA GLY A 116 -3.85 24.91 11.97
C GLY A 116 -3.49 26.37 11.70
N ALA A 117 -2.59 26.63 10.74
CA ALA A 117 -2.23 28.00 10.35
C ALA A 117 -3.43 28.77 9.78
N ILE A 118 -4.19 28.19 8.85
CA ILE A 118 -5.39 28.83 8.27
C ILE A 118 -6.39 29.17 9.36
N ALA A 119 -6.69 28.22 10.23
CA ALA A 119 -7.65 28.43 11.30
C ALA A 119 -7.15 29.44 12.35
N THR A 120 -5.84 29.49 12.61
CA THR A 120 -5.22 30.52 13.46
C THR A 120 -5.41 31.92 12.87
N VAL A 121 -5.15 32.09 11.57
CA VAL A 121 -5.41 33.36 10.87
C VAL A 121 -6.88 33.73 11.00
N THR A 122 -7.80 32.79 10.75
CA THR A 122 -9.25 33.04 10.84
C THR A 122 -9.67 33.47 12.24
N VAL A 123 -9.21 32.78 13.29
CA VAL A 123 -9.53 33.15 14.68
C VAL A 123 -9.04 34.56 14.98
N GLY A 124 -7.82 34.90 14.57
CA GLY A 124 -7.29 36.22 14.86
C GLY A 124 -7.83 37.33 13.98
N THR A 125 -8.22 37.07 12.73
CA THR A 125 -8.96 38.06 11.92
C THR A 125 -10.31 38.36 12.55
N LEU A 126 -11.06 37.35 12.99
CA LEU A 126 -12.37 37.54 13.64
C LEU A 126 -12.29 38.39 14.91
N ILE A 127 -11.18 38.29 15.65
CA ILE A 127 -10.94 39.09 16.84
C ILE A 127 -10.47 40.49 16.45
N ALA A 128 -9.56 40.60 15.48
CA ALA A 128 -8.99 41.87 15.04
C ALA A 128 -10.01 42.76 14.31
N GLU A 129 -10.98 42.18 13.59
CA GLU A 129 -12.07 42.88 12.89
C GLU A 129 -12.93 43.73 13.83
N GLN A 130 -12.96 43.41 15.11
CA GLN A 130 -13.69 44.17 16.12
C GLN A 130 -12.98 45.48 16.52
N ALA A 131 -11.69 45.60 16.23
CA ALA A 131 -10.87 46.74 16.63
C ALA A 131 -10.38 47.60 15.46
N THR A 132 -10.04 46.99 14.31
CA THR A 132 -9.44 47.66 13.14
C THR A 132 -9.72 46.85 11.87
N GLU A 133 -9.64 47.46 10.67
CA GLU A 133 -9.56 46.72 9.40
C GLU A 133 -8.33 45.80 9.39
N PRO A 134 -8.50 44.47 9.46
CA PRO A 134 -7.37 43.58 9.69
C PRO A 134 -6.70 43.15 8.40
N SER A 135 -5.37 43.19 8.41
CA SER A 135 -4.56 42.46 7.45
C SER A 135 -4.39 41.00 7.89
N LEU A 136 -4.18 40.09 6.94
CA LEU A 136 -3.97 38.66 7.22
C LEU A 136 -2.81 38.40 8.20
N LEU A 137 -1.76 39.23 8.15
CA LEU A 137 -0.64 39.15 9.09
C LEU A 137 -1.03 39.56 10.52
N VAL A 138 -1.85 40.61 10.66
CA VAL A 138 -2.38 41.03 11.97
C VAL A 138 -3.28 39.93 12.53
N GLY A 139 -4.16 39.35 11.70
CA GLY A 139 -4.97 38.21 12.08
C GLY A 139 -4.13 37.01 12.52
N LEU A 140 -3.08 36.64 11.78
CA LEU A 140 -2.18 35.56 12.17
C LEU A 140 -1.56 35.80 13.55
N VAL A 141 -1.02 36.99 13.79
CA VAL A 141 -0.33 37.32 15.04
C VAL A 141 -1.32 37.32 16.21
N VAL A 142 -2.48 37.95 16.06
CA VAL A 142 -3.51 37.99 17.11
C VAL A 142 -4.01 36.59 17.42
N GLY A 143 -4.31 35.80 16.39
CA GLY A 143 -4.76 34.41 16.55
C GLY A 143 -3.70 33.55 17.22
N ALA A 144 -2.44 33.67 16.80
CA ALA A 144 -1.33 32.94 17.39
C ALA A 144 -1.13 33.29 18.87
N VAL A 145 -1.24 34.57 19.24
CA VAL A 145 -1.15 35.01 20.63
C VAL A 145 -2.30 34.42 21.45
N VAL A 146 -3.53 34.55 20.98
CA VAL A 146 -4.73 34.04 21.69
C VAL A 146 -4.64 32.52 21.89
N LEU A 147 -4.35 31.77 20.82
CA LEU A 147 -4.22 30.32 20.88
C LEU A 147 -3.03 29.87 21.72
N SER A 148 -1.92 30.61 21.72
CA SER A 148 -0.76 30.32 22.59
C SER A 148 -1.09 30.52 24.07
N LEU A 149 -1.87 31.58 24.40
CA LEU A 149 -2.32 31.81 25.77
C LEU A 149 -3.28 30.70 26.25
N LEU A 150 -4.19 30.25 25.38
CA LEU A 150 -5.07 29.10 25.65
C LEU A 150 -4.26 27.80 25.77
N GLY A 151 -3.15 27.70 25.04
CA GLY A 151 -2.17 26.62 25.08
C GLY A 151 -1.46 26.44 26.42
N LEU A 152 -1.42 27.47 27.27
CA LEU A 152 -0.83 27.37 28.61
C LEU A 152 -1.59 26.42 29.54
N ILE A 153 -2.86 26.12 29.22
CA ILE A 153 -3.67 25.15 29.94
C ILE A 153 -3.58 23.81 29.17
N PRO A 154 -2.89 22.78 29.69
CA PRO A 154 -2.55 21.59 28.89
C PRO A 154 -3.76 20.88 28.27
N ILE A 155 -4.86 20.77 29.02
CA ILE A 155 -6.08 20.08 28.57
C ILE A 155 -6.88 20.97 27.61
N LEU A 156 -7.14 22.23 27.99
CA LEU A 156 -7.93 23.15 27.15
C LEU A 156 -7.18 23.53 25.88
N GLY A 157 -5.89 23.85 25.97
CA GLY A 157 -5.03 24.13 24.85
C GLY A 157 -4.95 22.97 23.86
N GLY A 158 -4.83 21.73 24.36
CA GLY A 158 -4.85 20.54 23.51
C GLY A 158 -6.17 20.40 22.74
N VAL A 159 -7.31 20.54 23.43
CA VAL A 159 -8.65 20.44 22.80
C VAL A 159 -8.88 21.56 21.80
N ILE A 160 -8.55 22.81 22.16
CA ILE A 160 -8.73 23.97 21.28
C ILE A 160 -7.86 23.84 20.04
N ASN A 161 -6.58 23.53 20.19
CA ASN A 161 -5.68 23.35 19.05
C ASN A 161 -6.11 22.21 18.14
N PHE A 162 -6.67 21.12 18.71
CA PHE A 162 -7.25 20.04 17.92
C PHE A 162 -8.46 20.50 17.10
N VAL A 163 -9.40 21.23 17.71
CA VAL A 163 -10.58 21.76 17.03
C VAL A 163 -10.17 22.76 15.93
N VAL A 164 -9.28 23.69 16.24
CA VAL A 164 -8.73 24.67 15.29
C VAL A 164 -8.04 23.96 14.12
N GLY A 165 -7.19 22.97 14.39
CA GLY A 165 -6.54 22.15 13.37
C GLY A 165 -7.55 21.43 12.46
N MET A 166 -8.60 20.85 13.03
CA MET A 166 -9.66 20.18 12.27
C MET A 166 -10.49 21.15 11.42
N LEU A 167 -10.80 22.33 11.94
CA LEU A 167 -11.51 23.37 11.19
C LEU A 167 -10.73 23.78 9.94
N GLY A 168 -9.43 24.07 10.10
CA GLY A 168 -8.60 24.46 8.96
C GLY A 168 -8.27 23.31 8.01
N ALA A 169 -8.11 22.08 8.50
CA ALA A 169 -7.99 20.91 7.63
C ALA A 169 -9.29 20.70 6.81
N GLY A 170 -10.45 20.93 7.42
CA GLY A 170 -11.75 20.83 6.77
C GLY A 170 -11.96 21.83 5.63
N THR A 171 -11.45 23.07 5.75
CA THR A 171 -11.55 24.05 4.66
C THR A 171 -10.74 23.64 3.43
N ILE A 172 -9.57 23.02 3.62
CA ILE A 172 -8.75 22.48 2.53
C ILE A 172 -9.50 21.38 1.78
N VAL A 173 -10.07 20.41 2.50
CA VAL A 173 -10.84 19.30 1.90
C VAL A 173 -12.09 19.81 1.18
N LYS A 174 -12.82 20.76 1.80
CA LYS A 174 -13.99 21.38 1.18
C LYS A 174 -13.63 22.12 -0.11
N GLY A 175 -12.57 22.94 -0.09
CA GLY A 175 -12.11 23.68 -1.26
C GLY A 175 -11.71 22.76 -2.42
N TYR A 176 -11.09 21.62 -2.12
CA TYR A 176 -10.79 20.60 -3.14
C TYR A 176 -12.06 20.01 -3.79
N ASN A 177 -13.08 19.71 -2.97
CA ASN A 177 -14.35 19.17 -3.46
C ASN A 177 -15.13 20.17 -4.32
N ASP A 178 -15.18 21.44 -3.90
CA ASP A 178 -15.90 22.49 -4.61
C ASP A 178 -15.25 22.78 -5.98
N SER A 179 -13.91 22.80 -6.03
CA SER A 179 -13.15 22.94 -7.28
C SER A 179 -13.46 21.81 -8.29
N ARG A 180 -13.67 20.58 -7.82
CA ARG A 180 -14.05 19.46 -8.70
C ARG A 180 -15.45 19.61 -9.28
N LYS A 181 -16.42 20.11 -8.49
CA LYS A 181 -17.81 20.31 -8.95
C LYS A 181 -17.89 21.39 -10.04
N GLU A 182 -17.11 22.46 -9.90
CA GLU A 182 -17.07 23.54 -10.89
C GLU A 182 -16.45 23.09 -12.22
N GLN A 183 -15.40 22.26 -12.18
CA GLN A 183 -14.80 21.67 -13.39
C GLN A 183 -15.77 20.72 -14.10
N GLY A 184 -16.50 19.90 -13.35
CA GLY A 184 -17.54 19.04 -13.90
C GLY A 184 -18.65 19.83 -14.59
N LYS A 185 -19.08 20.97 -14.02
CA LYS A 185 -20.13 21.84 -14.57
C LYS A 185 -19.69 22.62 -15.81
N ARG A 186 -18.39 22.83 -16.02
CA ARG A 186 -17.83 23.48 -17.23
C ARG A 186 -17.60 22.51 -18.40
N ALA A 187 -17.67 21.21 -18.15
CA ALA A 187 -17.45 20.16 -19.15
C ALA A 187 -18.76 19.60 -19.76
N ILE A 188 -19.92 20.14 -19.36
CA ILE A 188 -21.26 19.84 -19.88
C ILE A 188 -21.83 21.12 -20.50
#